data_AF-A0A7Y6A7B2-F1
#
_entry.id   AF-A0A7Y6A7B2-F1
#
_cell.length_a   1.000
_cell.length_b   1.000
_cell.length_c   1.000
_cell.angle_alpha   90.00
_cell.angle_beta   90.00
_cell.angle_gamma   90.00
#
_symmetry.space_group_name_H-M   'P 1'
#
loop_
_entity.id
_entity.type
_entity.pdbx_description
1 polymer ?
#
loop_
_entity_poly.entity_id
_entity_poly.type
_entity_poly.pdbx_seq_one_letter_code
_entity_poly.pdbx_strand_id
1 'polypeptide(L)'
;MPRDAGPTRRLLIDAAETLLAEKGLDVPLGEITKAAGQRNTGAIHYHFGGRDGLLRAILDRHVPAVAARRAALLAEARKTPRDPTGYARALALPVTDLLHGSPTDRAFLQISVRLIGDPTSAIATHMGGTDVQEVIDAATAAFSPPSPAAVQERVFLTVQMLGQLCAQRAARKTPPHPDAIVRTGELTREEFESHLITICAGALQPPTERP
;
A
#
# COMPACT_ATOMS: atom_id res chain seq x y z
N MET A 1 17.58 -22.75 -27.66
CA MET A 1 16.68 -21.57 -27.68
C MET A 1 16.40 -21.18 -26.24
N PRO A 2 16.81 -19.98 -25.77
CA PRO A 2 16.46 -19.54 -24.43
C PRO A 2 14.95 -19.28 -24.42
N ARG A 3 14.19 -20.12 -23.73
CA ARG A 3 12.75 -19.91 -23.54
C ARG A 3 12.58 -18.68 -22.66
N ASP A 4 12.21 -17.56 -23.27
CA ASP A 4 11.27 -16.57 -22.73
C ASP A 4 11.20 -16.49 -21.20
N ALA A 5 12.29 -16.06 -20.57
CA ALA A 5 12.34 -15.84 -19.13
C ALA A 5 11.35 -14.74 -18.69
N GLY A 6 11.01 -13.81 -19.58
CA GLY A 6 10.06 -12.72 -19.33
C GLY A 6 8.61 -13.19 -19.10
N PRO A 7 8.00 -13.95 -20.03
CA PRO A 7 6.67 -14.55 -19.85
C PRO A 7 6.54 -15.41 -18.58
N THR A 8 7.48 -16.32 -18.32
CA THR A 8 7.43 -17.16 -17.11
C THR A 8 7.56 -16.33 -15.84
N ARG A 9 8.47 -15.34 -15.80
CA ARG A 9 8.63 -14.46 -14.65
C ARG A 9 7.33 -13.70 -14.34
N ARG A 10 6.64 -13.17 -15.36
CA ARG A 10 5.35 -12.47 -15.18
C ARG A 10 4.27 -13.41 -14.63
N LEU A 11 4.10 -14.59 -15.22
CA LEU A 11 3.11 -15.57 -14.75
C LEU A 11 3.34 -15.98 -13.30
N LEU A 12 4.61 -16.11 -12.88
CA LEU A 12 4.95 -16.40 -11.50
C LEU A 12 4.60 -15.25 -10.56
N ILE A 13 4.83 -14.00 -10.96
CA ILE A 13 4.44 -12.82 -10.18
C ILE A 13 2.91 -12.73 -10.06
N ASP A 14 2.17 -12.87 -11.16
CA ASP A 14 0.70 -12.80 -11.16
C ASP A 14 0.07 -13.88 -10.26
N ALA A 15 0.57 -15.11 -10.35
CA ALA A 15 0.14 -16.23 -9.51
C ALA A 15 0.51 -16.01 -8.03
N ALA A 16 1.69 -15.46 -7.76
CA ALA A 16 2.15 -15.15 -6.42
C ALA A 16 1.30 -14.06 -5.78
N GLU A 17 1.03 -12.95 -6.46
CA GLU A 17 0.19 -11.87 -5.95
C GLU A 17 -1.18 -12.39 -5.52
N THR A 18 -1.82 -13.17 -6.39
CA THR A 18 -3.13 -13.77 -6.11
C THR A 18 -3.08 -14.68 -4.88
N LEU A 19 -2.19 -15.68 -4.87
CA LEU A 19 -2.15 -16.66 -3.78
C LEU A 19 -1.69 -16.06 -2.45
N LEU A 20 -0.69 -15.19 -2.48
CA LEU A 20 -0.17 -14.55 -1.27
C LEU A 20 -1.22 -13.63 -0.66
N ALA A 21 -1.98 -12.88 -1.47
CA ALA A 21 -3.09 -12.07 -0.98
C ALA A 21 -4.17 -12.94 -0.32
N GLU A 22 -4.60 -14.02 -0.98
CA GLU A 22 -5.71 -14.86 -0.50
C GLU A 22 -5.35 -15.77 0.69
N LYS A 23 -4.13 -16.32 0.71
CA LYS A 23 -3.76 -17.41 1.63
C LYS A 23 -2.65 -17.05 2.63
N GLY A 24 -2.03 -15.89 2.49
CA GLY A 24 -0.96 -15.43 3.38
C GLY A 24 0.43 -15.52 2.77
N LEU A 25 1.42 -14.94 3.46
CA LEU A 25 2.79 -14.83 2.94
C LEU A 25 3.56 -16.17 2.95
N ASP A 26 3.07 -17.16 3.69
CA ASP A 26 3.72 -18.47 3.89
C ASP A 26 3.37 -19.51 2.82
N VAL A 27 2.52 -19.17 1.84
CA VAL A 27 2.10 -20.09 0.76
C VAL A 27 3.31 -20.79 0.13
N PRO A 28 3.36 -22.13 0.06
CA PRO A 28 4.51 -22.86 -0.48
C PRO A 28 4.86 -22.43 -1.92
N LEU A 29 6.16 -22.26 -2.20
CA LEU A 29 6.64 -21.86 -3.54
C LEU A 29 6.20 -22.83 -4.65
N GLY A 30 6.09 -24.12 -4.33
CA GLY A 30 5.59 -25.12 -5.27
C GLY A 30 4.12 -24.89 -5.67
N GLU A 31 3.29 -24.38 -4.76
CA GLU A 31 1.89 -24.06 -5.05
C GLU A 31 1.78 -22.87 -6.00
N ILE A 32 2.59 -21.83 -5.77
CA ILE A 32 2.70 -20.66 -6.66
C ILE A 32 3.17 -21.09 -8.06
N THR A 33 4.20 -21.94 -8.10
CA THR A 33 4.76 -22.46 -9.36
C THR A 33 3.70 -23.24 -10.15
N LYS A 34 2.93 -24.10 -9.46
CA LYS A 34 1.83 -24.86 -10.05
C LYS A 34 0.71 -23.95 -10.56
N ALA A 35 0.32 -22.94 -9.77
CA ALA A 35 -0.70 -21.97 -10.16
C ALA A 35 -0.28 -21.13 -11.38
N ALA A 36 1.02 -20.86 -11.53
CA ALA A 36 1.59 -20.21 -12.72
C ALA A 36 1.73 -21.15 -13.94
N GLY A 37 1.18 -22.37 -13.88
CA GLY A 37 1.24 -23.36 -14.96
C GLY A 37 2.64 -23.93 -15.22
N GLN A 38 3.60 -23.71 -14.30
CA GLN A 38 4.97 -24.17 -14.49
C GLN A 38 5.12 -25.61 -14.00
N ARG A 39 5.72 -26.47 -14.84
CA ARG A 39 6.01 -27.87 -14.49
C ARG A 39 7.30 -28.01 -13.65
N ASN A 40 8.16 -27.00 -13.65
CA ASN A 40 9.44 -27.01 -12.94
C ASN A 40 9.30 -26.32 -11.58
N THR A 41 9.37 -27.09 -10.50
CA THR A 41 9.33 -26.61 -9.10
C THR A 41 10.48 -25.68 -8.73
N GLY A 42 11.58 -25.69 -9.49
CA GLY A 42 12.73 -24.80 -9.31
C GLY A 42 12.57 -23.41 -9.97
N ALA A 43 11.47 -23.14 -10.67
CA ALA A 43 11.32 -21.90 -11.45
C ALA A 43 11.43 -20.63 -10.58
N ILE A 44 10.86 -20.64 -9.37
CA ILE A 44 10.93 -19.48 -8.47
C ILE A 44 12.37 -19.26 -7.97
N HIS A 45 13.06 -20.33 -7.55
CA HIS A 45 14.46 -20.21 -7.14
C HIS A 45 15.35 -19.73 -8.30
N TYR A 46 15.09 -20.20 -9.52
CA TYR A 46 15.83 -19.78 -10.71
C TYR A 46 15.61 -18.30 -11.06
N HIS A 47 14.35 -17.82 -11.06
CA HIS A 47 14.03 -16.46 -11.49
C HIS A 47 14.18 -15.39 -10.41
N PHE A 48 14.06 -15.78 -9.14
CA PHE A 48 13.96 -14.84 -8.02
C PHE A 48 14.89 -15.17 -6.86
N GLY A 49 15.60 -16.30 -6.87
CA GLY A 49 16.43 -16.72 -5.74
C GLY A 49 15.64 -17.20 -4.51
N GLY A 50 14.31 -17.32 -4.60
CA GLY A 50 13.44 -17.78 -3.51
C GLY A 50 12.30 -16.83 -3.18
N ARG A 51 11.69 -16.99 -2.00
CA ARG A 51 10.53 -16.20 -1.55
C ARG A 51 10.83 -14.71 -1.48
N ASP A 52 11.94 -14.35 -0.85
CA ASP A 52 12.31 -12.95 -0.65
C ASP A 52 12.49 -12.19 -1.96
N GLY A 53 13.17 -12.78 -2.95
CA GLY A 53 13.31 -12.13 -4.25
C GLY A 53 12.01 -12.11 -5.04
N LEU A 54 11.10 -13.06 -4.83
CA LEU A 54 9.75 -13.02 -5.42
C LEU A 54 8.94 -11.87 -4.82
N LEU A 55 8.99 -11.70 -3.49
CA LEU A 55 8.34 -10.58 -2.81
C LEU A 55 8.93 -9.24 -3.27
N ARG A 56 10.25 -9.09 -3.36
CA ARG A 56 10.88 -7.88 -3.93
C ARG A 56 10.41 -7.60 -5.35
N ALA A 57 10.31 -8.63 -6.20
CA ALA A 57 9.80 -8.47 -7.57
C ALA A 57 8.34 -8.01 -7.62
N ILE A 58 7.51 -8.40 -6.66
CA ILE A 58 6.14 -7.88 -6.49
C ILE A 58 6.20 -6.41 -6.08
N LEU A 59 7.02 -6.04 -5.09
CA LEU A 59 7.18 -4.64 -4.67
C LEU A 59 7.65 -3.75 -5.83
N ASP A 60 8.65 -4.20 -6.60
CA ASP A 60 9.19 -3.48 -7.77
C ASP A 60 8.15 -3.21 -8.86
N ARG A 61 7.10 -4.04 -8.94
CA ARG A 61 6.01 -3.87 -9.92
C ARG A 61 5.11 -2.69 -9.56
N HIS A 62 4.89 -2.42 -8.27
CA HIS A 62 3.83 -1.51 -7.80
C HIS A 62 4.37 -0.22 -7.17
N VAL A 63 5.43 -0.32 -6.36
CA VAL A 63 5.98 0.81 -5.59
C VAL A 63 6.34 2.01 -6.47
N PRO A 64 6.98 1.85 -7.65
CA PRO A 64 7.33 3.00 -8.49
C PRO A 64 6.10 3.81 -8.95
N ALA A 65 5.01 3.15 -9.30
CA ALA A 65 3.79 3.81 -9.75
C ALA A 65 3.10 4.57 -8.60
N VAL A 66 3.06 3.97 -7.40
CA VAL A 66 2.53 4.61 -6.18
C VAL A 66 3.34 5.85 -5.82
N ALA A 67 4.67 5.74 -5.82
CA ALA A 67 5.58 6.84 -5.52
C ALA A 67 5.46 7.98 -6.55
N ALA A 68 5.40 7.66 -7.84
CA ALA A 68 5.20 8.64 -8.91
C ALA A 68 3.86 9.38 -8.77
N ARG A 69 2.78 8.65 -8.44
CA ARG A 69 1.46 9.23 -8.19
C ARG A 69 1.48 10.16 -6.98
N ARG A 70 2.16 9.77 -5.90
CA ARG A 70 2.34 10.60 -4.71
C ARG A 70 3.13 11.87 -5.00
N ALA A 71 4.23 11.76 -5.72
CA ALA A 71 5.07 12.91 -6.10
C ALA A 71 4.29 13.93 -6.95
N ALA A 72 3.48 13.47 -7.90
CA ALA A 72 2.63 14.35 -8.70
C ALA A 72 1.60 15.11 -7.83
N LEU A 73 0.95 14.44 -6.88
CA LEU A 73 0.00 15.08 -5.96
C LEU A 73 0.69 16.05 -5.00
N LEU A 74 1.90 15.71 -4.53
CA LEU A 74 2.70 16.59 -3.68
C LEU A 74 3.12 17.86 -4.44
N ALA A 75 3.47 17.76 -5.72
CA ALA A 75 3.77 18.91 -6.56
C ALA A 75 2.57 19.87 -6.69
N GLU A 76 1.35 19.33 -6.82
CA GLU A 76 0.13 20.15 -6.80
C GLU A 76 -0.12 20.77 -5.42
N ALA A 77 0.06 20.01 -4.33
CA ALA A 77 -0.11 20.52 -2.97
C ALA A 77 0.80 21.72 -2.66
N ARG A 78 2.03 21.70 -3.19
CA ARG A 78 3.00 22.80 -3.03
C ARG A 78 2.56 24.13 -3.68
N LYS A 79 1.58 24.11 -4.59
CA LYS A 79 1.00 25.34 -5.17
C LYS A 79 0.11 26.08 -4.18
N THR A 80 -0.44 25.37 -3.19
CA THR A 80 -1.31 25.91 -2.13
C THR A 80 -0.83 25.39 -0.77
N PRO A 81 0.36 25.79 -0.30
CA PRO A 81 1.04 25.13 0.82
C PRO A 81 0.29 25.23 2.15
N ARG A 82 -0.60 26.21 2.32
CA ARG A 82 -1.42 26.35 3.54
C ARG A 82 -2.69 25.49 3.53
N ASP A 83 -2.99 24.78 2.45
CA ASP A 83 -4.10 23.83 2.39
C ASP A 83 -3.64 22.40 2.76
N PRO A 84 -4.03 21.87 3.93
CA PRO A 84 -3.68 20.50 4.34
C PRO A 84 -4.26 19.42 3.42
N THR A 85 -5.34 19.74 2.69
CA THR A 85 -6.04 18.80 1.82
C THR A 85 -5.15 18.31 0.69
N GLY A 86 -4.27 19.17 0.16
CA GLY A 86 -3.32 18.77 -0.90
C GLY A 86 -2.36 17.67 -0.43
N TYR A 87 -1.75 17.86 0.74
CA TYR A 87 -0.85 16.87 1.35
C TYR A 87 -1.61 15.60 1.76
N ALA A 88 -2.81 15.74 2.31
CA ALA A 88 -3.66 14.62 2.66
C ALA A 88 -4.05 13.76 1.44
N ARG A 89 -4.36 14.40 0.30
CA ARG A 89 -4.57 13.71 -0.98
C ARG A 89 -3.31 12.98 -1.43
N ALA A 90 -2.14 13.62 -1.30
CA ALA A 90 -0.86 12.97 -1.61
C ALA A 90 -0.63 11.73 -0.75
N LEU A 91 -1.09 11.67 0.50
CA LEU A 91 -1.03 10.46 1.33
C LEU A 91 -2.07 9.40 0.92
N ALA A 92 -3.33 9.80 0.77
CA ALA A 92 -4.46 8.88 0.65
C ALA A 92 -4.66 8.32 -0.76
N LEU A 93 -4.66 9.18 -1.78
CA LEU A 93 -5.08 8.81 -3.14
C LEU A 93 -4.21 7.73 -3.80
N PRO A 94 -2.87 7.74 -3.69
CA PRO A 94 -2.06 6.67 -4.28
C PRO A 94 -2.42 5.27 -3.77
N VAL A 95 -2.93 5.17 -2.54
CA VAL A 95 -3.30 3.90 -1.93
C VAL A 95 -4.75 3.51 -2.29
N THR A 96 -5.67 4.47 -2.35
CA THR A 96 -7.05 4.21 -2.82
C THR A 96 -7.10 3.92 -4.31
N ASP A 97 -6.20 4.51 -5.11
CA ASP A 97 -6.04 4.19 -6.53
C ASP A 97 -5.78 2.68 -6.73
N LEU A 98 -4.96 2.05 -5.86
CA LEU A 98 -4.73 0.59 -5.89
C LEU A 98 -5.99 -0.21 -5.54
N LEU A 99 -6.82 0.28 -4.62
CA LEU A 99 -8.07 -0.38 -4.22
C LEU A 99 -9.06 -0.44 -5.40
N HIS A 100 -9.05 0.59 -6.24
CA HIS A 100 -9.92 0.72 -7.40
C HIS A 100 -9.26 0.26 -8.71
N GLY A 101 -8.01 -0.21 -8.63
CA GLY A 101 -7.24 -0.70 -9.75
C GLY A 101 -7.57 -2.15 -10.11
N SER A 102 -6.56 -2.81 -10.68
CA SER A 102 -6.61 -4.20 -11.11
C SER A 102 -6.68 -5.19 -9.92
N PRO A 103 -7.02 -6.47 -10.17
CA PRO A 103 -6.91 -7.51 -9.15
C PRO A 103 -5.50 -7.62 -8.55
N THR A 104 -4.45 -7.37 -9.34
CA THR A 104 -3.06 -7.37 -8.87
C THR A 104 -2.75 -6.19 -7.95
N ASP A 105 -3.33 -5.01 -8.19
CA ASP A 105 -3.18 -3.84 -7.30
C ASP A 105 -3.85 -4.10 -5.94
N ARG A 106 -5.04 -4.71 -5.97
CA ARG A 106 -5.77 -5.13 -4.77
C ARG A 106 -5.06 -6.24 -4.00
N ALA A 107 -4.39 -7.14 -4.70
CA ALA A 107 -3.55 -8.17 -4.09
C ALA A 107 -2.30 -7.55 -3.44
N PHE A 108 -1.65 -6.62 -4.14
CA PHE A 108 -0.51 -5.87 -3.62
C PHE A 108 -0.85 -5.12 -2.32
N LEU A 109 -2.03 -4.47 -2.24
CA LEU A 109 -2.50 -3.85 -0.99
C LEU A 109 -2.52 -4.83 0.19
N GLN A 110 -3.01 -6.06 -0.02
CA GLN A 110 -3.09 -7.07 1.03
C GLN A 110 -1.71 -7.61 1.42
N ILE A 111 -0.79 -7.72 0.47
CA ILE A 111 0.58 -8.18 0.71
C ILE A 111 1.38 -7.12 1.44
N SER A 112 1.34 -5.87 0.99
CA SER A 112 2.13 -4.77 1.55
C SER A 112 1.78 -4.52 3.01
N VAL A 113 0.49 -4.49 3.39
CA VAL A 113 0.10 -4.25 4.79
C VAL A 113 0.55 -5.36 5.75
N ARG A 114 0.69 -6.60 5.26
CA ARG A 114 1.23 -7.71 6.06
C ARG A 114 2.74 -7.58 6.22
N LEU A 115 3.44 -7.17 5.18
CA LEU A 115 4.88 -6.90 5.24
C LEU A 115 5.18 -5.75 6.20
N ILE A 116 4.44 -4.64 6.13
CA ILE A 116 4.67 -3.49 7.02
C ILE A 116 4.28 -3.80 8.47
N GLY A 117 3.23 -4.60 8.66
CA GLY A 117 2.78 -5.01 9.99
C GLY A 117 3.72 -5.99 10.71
N ASP A 118 4.67 -6.60 9.99
CA ASP A 118 5.68 -7.50 10.55
C ASP A 118 6.96 -6.71 10.89
N PRO A 119 7.26 -6.49 12.19
CA PRO A 119 8.44 -5.73 12.61
C PRO A 119 9.78 -6.42 12.26
N THR A 120 9.75 -7.70 11.88
CA THR A 120 10.94 -8.47 11.51
C THR A 120 11.16 -8.55 9.99
N SER A 121 10.22 -8.02 9.20
CA SER A 121 10.29 -8.11 7.75
C SER A 121 11.35 -7.19 7.17
N ALA A 122 12.54 -7.75 6.88
CA ALA A 122 13.57 -7.04 6.13
C ALA A 122 13.08 -6.65 4.71
N ILE A 123 12.10 -7.38 4.17
CA ILE A 123 11.50 -7.08 2.86
C ILE A 123 10.68 -5.79 2.90
N ALA A 124 10.09 -5.44 4.05
CA ALA A 124 9.31 -4.21 4.17
C ALA A 124 10.16 -2.97 3.85
N THR A 125 11.45 -3.00 4.18
CA THR A 125 12.39 -1.90 3.88
C THR A 125 12.55 -1.63 2.38
N HIS A 126 12.28 -2.64 1.53
CA HIS A 126 12.35 -2.52 0.07
C HIS A 126 11.19 -1.70 -0.52
N MET A 127 10.09 -1.50 0.22
CA MET A 127 9.05 -0.54 -0.19
C MET A 127 9.55 0.91 -0.15
N GLY A 128 10.67 1.18 0.53
CA GLY A 128 11.18 2.52 0.72
C GLY A 128 10.33 3.28 1.75
N GLY A 129 9.91 4.49 1.37
CA GLY A 129 9.21 5.43 2.25
C GLY A 129 9.68 6.88 2.12
N THR A 130 10.66 7.14 1.24
CA THR A 130 11.14 8.50 0.95
C THR A 130 10.03 9.38 0.38
N ASP A 131 9.12 8.82 -0.43
CA ASP A 131 7.97 9.53 -0.98
C ASP A 131 6.99 10.01 0.11
N VAL A 132 6.75 9.19 1.15
CA VAL A 132 5.94 9.59 2.31
C VAL A 132 6.69 10.62 3.16
N GLN A 133 8.00 10.43 3.36
CA GLN A 133 8.82 11.37 4.10
C GLN A 133 8.83 12.77 3.46
N GLU A 134 8.90 12.85 2.12
CA GLU A 134 8.80 14.12 1.40
C GLU A 134 7.48 14.85 1.64
N VAL A 135 6.37 14.12 1.80
CA VAL A 135 5.08 14.71 2.17
C VAL A 135 5.11 15.23 3.60
N ILE A 136 5.67 14.46 4.54
CA ILE A 136 5.83 14.87 5.95
C ILE A 136 6.69 16.12 6.07
N ASP A 137 7.83 16.16 5.38
CA ASP A 137 8.76 17.28 5.40
C ASP A 137 8.12 18.54 4.82
N ALA A 138 7.44 18.41 3.68
CA ALA A 138 6.74 19.51 3.05
C ALA A 138 5.57 20.04 3.89
N ALA A 139 4.81 19.16 4.56
CA ALA A 139 3.76 19.57 5.48
C ALA A 139 4.33 20.22 6.75
N THR A 140 5.43 19.71 7.29
CA THR A 140 6.10 20.28 8.46
C THR A 140 6.64 21.67 8.15
N ALA A 141 7.24 21.87 6.97
CA ALA A 141 7.64 23.19 6.50
C ALA A 141 6.43 24.14 6.34
N ALA A 142 5.30 23.62 5.83
CA ALA A 142 4.13 24.43 5.54
C ALA A 142 3.26 24.76 6.75
N PHE A 143 3.23 23.94 7.80
CA PHE A 143 2.39 24.14 8.99
C PHE A 143 3.19 24.51 10.24
N SER A 144 4.51 24.33 10.23
CA SER A 144 5.41 24.64 11.35
C SER A 144 4.89 24.08 12.68
N PRO A 145 4.65 22.76 12.77
CA PRO A 145 4.10 22.14 13.97
C PRO A 145 5.08 22.29 15.14
N PRO A 146 4.59 22.34 16.39
CA PRO A 146 5.45 22.44 17.57
C PRO A 146 6.37 21.23 17.76
N SER A 147 5.99 20.07 17.22
CA SER A 147 6.81 18.85 17.21
C SER A 147 6.74 18.15 15.84
N PRO A 148 7.81 18.22 15.03
CA PRO A 148 7.91 17.45 13.78
C PRO A 148 7.80 15.93 14.01
N ALA A 149 8.39 15.42 15.09
CA ALA A 149 8.31 14.01 15.45
C ALA A 149 6.85 13.55 15.68
N ALA A 150 6.02 14.40 16.30
CA ALA A 150 4.61 14.10 16.50
C ALA A 150 3.83 14.04 15.17
N VAL A 151 4.19 14.85 14.16
CA VAL A 151 3.58 14.75 12.82
C VAL A 151 3.98 13.44 12.17
N GLN A 152 5.26 13.06 12.24
CA GLN A 152 5.75 11.81 11.69
C GLN A 152 5.03 10.59 12.30
N GLU A 153 4.89 10.53 13.62
CA GLU A 153 4.14 9.45 14.29
C GLU A 153 2.67 9.41 13.87
N ARG A 154 1.98 10.56 13.85
CA ARG A 154 0.57 10.62 13.43
C ARG A 154 0.38 10.20 11.98
N VAL A 155 1.26 10.64 11.08
CA VAL A 155 1.22 10.26 9.66
C VAL A 155 1.50 8.77 9.52
N PHE A 156 2.50 8.22 10.22
CA PHE A 156 2.79 6.79 10.21
C PHE A 156 1.56 5.97 10.64
N LEU A 157 0.96 6.29 11.80
CA LEU A 157 -0.24 5.62 12.29
C LEU A 157 -1.41 5.72 11.30
N THR A 158 -1.59 6.90 10.68
CA THR A 158 -2.68 7.14 9.73
C THR A 158 -2.48 6.38 8.43
N VAL A 159 -1.27 6.35 7.89
CA VAL A 159 -0.94 5.58 6.68
C VAL A 159 -1.07 4.08 6.93
N GLN A 160 -0.65 3.59 8.10
CA GLN A 160 -0.88 2.20 8.53
C GLN A 160 -2.37 1.86 8.53
N MET A 161 -3.18 2.67 9.22
CA MET A 161 -4.62 2.48 9.29
C MET A 161 -5.27 2.54 7.90
N LEU A 162 -4.88 3.52 7.06
CA LEU A 162 -5.40 3.68 5.70
C LEU A 162 -5.11 2.44 4.85
N GLY A 163 -3.87 1.96 4.87
CA GLY A 163 -3.46 0.74 4.18
C GLY A 163 -4.31 -0.45 4.63
N GLN A 164 -4.46 -0.65 5.94
CA GLN A 164 -5.27 -1.74 6.50
C GLN A 164 -6.74 -1.65 6.06
N LEU A 165 -7.36 -0.47 6.10
CA LEU A 165 -8.74 -0.27 5.66
C LEU A 165 -8.91 -0.57 4.17
N CYS A 166 -7.97 -0.13 3.33
CA CYS A 166 -7.98 -0.43 1.90
C CYS A 166 -7.79 -1.93 1.65
N ALA A 167 -6.84 -2.58 2.33
CA ALA A 167 -6.60 -4.02 2.21
C ALA A 167 -7.82 -4.84 2.66
N GLN A 168 -8.48 -4.46 3.76
CA GLN A 168 -9.72 -5.11 4.21
C GLN A 168 -10.84 -4.98 3.18
N ARG A 169 -11.00 -3.79 2.58
CA ARG A 169 -11.99 -3.56 1.51
C ARG A 169 -11.64 -4.31 0.23
N ALA A 170 -10.36 -4.49 -0.08
CA ALA A 170 -9.87 -5.32 -1.17
C ALA A 170 -10.06 -6.83 -0.91
N ALA A 171 -9.94 -7.29 0.33
CA ALA A 171 -10.13 -8.69 0.70
C ALA A 171 -11.61 -9.08 0.83
N ARG A 172 -12.51 -8.11 0.98
CA ARG A 172 -13.92 -8.37 1.28
C ARG A 172 -14.63 -9.11 0.15
N LYS A 173 -15.06 -10.34 0.45
CA LYS A 173 -15.90 -11.18 -0.44
C LYS A 173 -17.39 -11.15 -0.02
N THR A 174 -17.69 -10.84 1.24
CA THR A 174 -19.05 -10.84 1.82
C THR A 174 -19.30 -9.58 2.66
N PRO A 175 -20.55 -9.10 2.76
CA PRO A 175 -20.91 -8.00 3.65
C PRO A 175 -20.64 -8.33 5.13
N PRO A 176 -20.49 -7.32 6.00
CA PRO A 176 -20.30 -7.55 7.43
C PRO A 176 -21.54 -8.21 8.03
N HIS A 177 -21.36 -8.91 9.15
CA HIS A 177 -22.48 -9.51 9.87
C HIS A 177 -23.52 -8.43 10.25
N PRO A 178 -24.84 -8.71 10.19
CA PRO A 178 -25.87 -7.75 10.53
C PRO A 178 -25.67 -7.11 11.91
N ASP A 179 -25.28 -7.91 12.90
CA ASP A 179 -25.09 -7.44 14.28
C ASP A 179 -23.66 -6.95 14.61
N ALA A 180 -22.84 -6.68 13.60
CA ALA A 180 -21.50 -6.12 13.84
C ALA A 180 -21.60 -4.73 14.51
N ILE A 181 -20.87 -4.54 15.61
CA ILE A 181 -20.82 -3.27 16.37
C ILE A 181 -20.47 -2.08 15.46
N VAL A 182 -19.58 -2.30 14.49
CA VAL A 182 -19.25 -1.32 13.45
C VAL A 182 -19.43 -1.98 12.09
N ARG A 183 -20.39 -1.47 11.31
CA ARG A 183 -20.56 -1.87 9.91
C ARG A 183 -19.65 -1.02 9.04
N THR A 184 -18.56 -1.62 8.57
CA THR A 184 -17.66 -0.95 7.61
C THR A 184 -18.07 -1.25 6.19
N GLY A 185 -17.66 -0.40 5.25
CA GLY A 185 -17.69 -0.67 3.81
C GLY A 185 -19.04 -0.51 3.11
N GLU A 186 -19.99 0.17 3.75
CA GLU A 186 -21.25 0.63 3.14
C GLU A 186 -21.09 1.93 2.34
N LEU A 187 -20.00 2.67 2.61
CA LEU A 187 -19.69 3.92 1.90
C LEU A 187 -19.47 3.67 0.41
N THR A 188 -19.90 4.64 -0.40
CA THR A 188 -19.48 4.77 -1.80
C THR A 188 -17.97 4.99 -1.89
N ARG A 189 -17.44 4.91 -3.10
CA ARG A 189 -16.01 5.20 -3.34
C ARG A 189 -15.67 6.62 -2.91
N GLU A 190 -16.45 7.59 -3.34
CA GLU A 190 -16.22 9.01 -3.16
C GLU A 190 -16.30 9.40 -1.69
N GLU A 191 -17.28 8.85 -0.94
CA GLU A 191 -17.39 9.03 0.50
C GLU A 191 -16.18 8.45 1.22
N PHE A 192 -15.78 7.22 0.89
CA PHE A 192 -14.62 6.56 1.51
C PHE A 192 -13.33 7.35 1.29
N GLU A 193 -13.05 7.78 0.06
CA GLU A 193 -11.88 8.61 -0.26
C GLU A 193 -11.93 9.95 0.49
N SER A 194 -13.09 10.62 0.54
CA SER A 194 -13.27 11.90 1.26
C SER A 194 -12.98 11.78 2.76
N HIS A 195 -13.45 10.71 3.41
CA HIS A 195 -13.17 10.44 4.82
C HIS A 195 -11.68 10.17 5.07
N LEU A 196 -11.01 9.39 4.20
CA LEU A 196 -9.57 9.13 4.32
C LEU A 196 -8.75 10.41 4.17
N ILE A 197 -9.10 11.29 3.23
CA ILE A 197 -8.47 12.60 3.06
C ILE A 197 -8.66 13.44 4.31
N THR A 198 -9.87 13.47 4.87
CA THR A 198 -10.17 14.23 6.11
C THR A 198 -9.31 13.76 7.28
N ILE A 199 -9.19 12.45 7.47
CA ILE A 199 -8.37 11.86 8.54
C ILE A 199 -6.89 12.18 8.33
N CYS A 200 -6.38 12.05 7.09
CA CYS A 200 -4.99 12.39 6.77
C CYS A 200 -4.68 13.88 6.99
N ALA A 201 -5.62 14.77 6.66
CA ALA A 201 -5.46 16.21 6.90
C ALA A 201 -5.29 16.51 8.40
N GLY A 202 -6.13 15.89 9.24
CA GLY A 202 -6.03 16.01 10.70
C GLY A 202 -4.70 15.49 11.26
N ALA A 203 -4.14 14.43 10.67
CA ALA A 203 -2.84 13.89 11.09
C ALA A 203 -1.67 14.86 10.82
N LEU A 204 -1.75 15.64 9.74
CA LEU A 204 -0.71 16.57 9.29
C LEU A 204 -0.72 17.90 10.06
N GLN A 205 -1.87 18.27 10.61
CA GLN A 205 -2.02 19.53 11.34
C GLN A 205 -1.75 19.33 12.85
N PRO A 206 -1.31 20.37 13.57
CA PRO A 206 -1.30 20.33 15.02
C PRO A 206 -2.74 20.18 15.53
N PRO A 207 -2.96 19.52 16.68
CA PRO A 207 -4.25 19.59 17.36
C PRO A 207 -4.61 21.06 17.56
N THR A 208 -5.83 21.45 17.24
CA THR A 208 -6.32 22.75 17.67
C THR A 208 -6.31 22.75 19.20
N GLU A 209 -5.56 23.66 19.81
CA GLU A 209 -5.59 23.86 21.26
C GLU A 209 -7.05 24.02 21.66
N ARG A 210 -7.53 23.15 22.55
CA ARG A 210 -8.80 23.44 23.24
C ARG A 210 -8.51 24.55 24.25
N PRO A 211 -9.36 25.59 24.31
CA PRO A 211 -9.31 26.58 25.38
C PRO A 211 -9.51 25.92 26.76
#